data_AF-S0E3J9-F1
#
_entry.id   AF-S0E3J9-F1
#
_cell.length_a   1.000
_cell.length_b   1.000
_cell.length_c   1.000
_cell.angle_alpha   90.00
_cell.angle_beta   90.00
_cell.angle_gamma   90.00
#
_symmetry.space_group_name_H-M   'P 1'
#
loop_
_entity.id
_entity.type
_entity.pdbx_description
1 polymer ?
#
loop_
_entity_poly.entity_id
_entity_poly.type
_entity_poly.pdbx_seq_one_letter_code
_entity_poly.pdbx_strand_id
1 'polypeptide(L)'
;MTNDIELGSSETTAKSTFSRSVMTWASSWRVPGASSLKSQNYQASGLGSHTERITIEDRRKGYPRFSALMAGHSSFQIYRHFLDLRTRLLLLTQDEIVELEEQLDHIDKTEKSPLFLASRRDDRNSDRSVVTTKLRSALSAYDELLDGTQRSLKYESPHDKILRIFPTIHTFKSSLVPRR
;
A
#
# COMPACT_ATOMS: atom_id res chain seq x y z
N MET A 1 -47.92 34.62 -49.90
CA MET A 1 -48.43 35.48 -48.82
C MET A 1 -48.08 34.82 -47.50
N THR A 2 -47.31 35.56 -46.69
CA THR A 2 -47.18 35.54 -45.21
C THR A 2 -46.60 34.32 -44.47
N ASN A 3 -45.71 34.67 -43.54
CA ASN A 3 -44.76 33.90 -42.73
C ASN A 3 -45.37 33.29 -41.45
N ASP A 4 -44.56 32.48 -40.74
CA ASP A 4 -44.22 32.53 -39.28
C ASP A 4 -43.90 31.09 -38.79
N ILE A 5 -42.64 30.65 -38.61
CA ILE A 5 -41.70 30.79 -37.47
C ILE A 5 -42.25 30.30 -36.12
N GLU A 6 -41.71 29.17 -35.63
CA GLU A 6 -41.24 28.92 -34.23
C GLU A 6 -40.65 27.49 -34.17
N LEU A 7 -39.32 27.29 -34.16
CA LEU A 7 -38.41 27.22 -33.00
C LEU A 7 -38.78 26.15 -31.95
N GLY A 8 -37.94 25.12 -31.82
CA GLY A 8 -38.05 24.14 -30.74
C GLY A 8 -37.08 22.96 -30.85
N SER A 9 -35.78 23.23 -30.85
CA SER A 9 -34.75 22.21 -30.58
C SER A 9 -34.81 21.74 -29.12
N SER A 10 -34.71 20.44 -28.86
CA SER A 10 -33.77 19.90 -27.86
C SER A 10 -33.79 18.37 -27.84
N GLU A 11 -32.80 17.78 -28.50
CA GLU A 11 -32.22 16.51 -28.07
C GLU A 11 -31.60 16.73 -26.68
N THR A 12 -32.11 16.04 -25.66
CA THR A 12 -31.41 15.96 -24.38
C THR A 12 -30.73 14.61 -24.26
N THR A 13 -29.43 14.63 -24.57
CA THR A 13 -28.43 13.65 -24.18
C THR A 13 -28.39 13.57 -22.65
N ALA A 14 -28.82 12.43 -22.09
CA ALA A 14 -28.63 12.13 -20.68
C ALA A 14 -27.14 11.82 -20.44
N LYS A 15 -26.35 12.85 -20.13
CA LYS A 15 -24.98 12.68 -19.62
C LYS A 15 -25.08 12.21 -18.17
N SER A 16 -24.75 10.94 -17.96
CA SER A 16 -24.55 10.33 -16.65
C SER A 16 -23.36 10.98 -15.95
N THR A 17 -23.62 11.99 -15.14
CA THR A 17 -22.64 12.56 -14.21
C THR A 17 -22.51 11.62 -13.01
N PHE A 18 -21.70 10.57 -13.15
CA PHE A 18 -21.23 9.82 -11.98
C PHE A 18 -20.03 10.58 -11.40
N SER A 19 -20.32 11.60 -10.60
CA SER A 19 -19.30 12.30 -9.81
C SER A 19 -18.78 11.34 -8.75
N ARG A 20 -17.74 10.57 -9.10
CA ARG A 20 -17.03 9.72 -8.16
C ARG A 20 -15.92 10.57 -7.54
N SER A 21 -16.25 11.22 -6.44
CA SER A 21 -15.25 11.74 -5.51
C SER A 21 -14.54 10.54 -4.89
N VAL A 22 -13.45 10.09 -5.52
CA VAL A 22 -12.59 9.03 -4.98
C VAL A 22 -11.60 9.69 -4.04
N MET A 23 -11.69 9.30 -2.77
CA MET A 23 -11.01 9.90 -1.65
C MET A 23 -9.49 9.91 -1.80
N THR A 24 -8.91 10.97 -1.23
CA THR A 24 -7.54 11.17 -0.76
C THR A 24 -7.03 10.02 0.13
N TRP A 25 -6.74 8.85 -0.46
CA TRP A 25 -6.18 7.71 0.29
C TRP A 25 -4.64 7.70 0.32
N ALA A 26 -3.99 8.41 -0.60
CA ALA A 26 -2.53 8.41 -0.75
C ALA A 26 -1.75 9.15 0.38
N SER A 27 -2.44 9.89 1.27
CA SER A 27 -1.76 10.74 2.26
C SER A 27 -1.44 10.06 3.59
N SER A 28 -1.96 8.86 3.87
CA SER A 28 -1.95 8.28 5.24
C SER A 28 -1.06 7.05 5.44
N TRP A 29 -0.41 6.52 4.40
CA TRP A 29 0.42 5.30 4.53
C TRP A 29 1.92 5.58 4.67
N ARG A 30 2.33 6.84 4.73
CA ARG A 30 3.70 7.20 5.12
C ARG A 30 3.83 7.03 6.64
N VAL A 31 4.21 5.84 7.09
CA VAL A 31 4.82 5.67 8.42
C VAL A 31 6.28 6.13 8.29
N PRO A 32 6.68 7.30 8.82
CA PRO A 32 8.07 7.71 8.82
C PRO A 32 8.76 6.86 9.90
N GLY A 33 9.47 5.81 9.49
CA GLY A 33 10.17 4.95 10.45
C GLY A 33 10.37 3.49 10.05
N ALA A 34 10.16 3.09 8.80
CA ALA A 34 10.60 1.77 8.33
C ALA A 34 12.12 1.76 8.05
N SER A 35 12.93 2.11 9.06
CA SER A 35 14.36 1.90 9.00
C SER A 35 14.65 0.40 9.21
N SER A 36 15.12 -0.22 8.13
CA SER A 36 16.03 -1.37 8.10
C SER A 36 16.01 -2.25 9.36
N LEU A 37 15.18 -3.30 9.35
CA LEU A 37 15.37 -4.46 10.21
C LEU A 37 16.66 -5.15 9.77
N LYS A 38 17.80 -4.60 10.20
CA LYS A 38 19.05 -5.36 10.26
C LYS A 38 18.77 -6.52 11.19
N SER A 39 18.80 -7.73 10.65
CA SER A 39 18.83 -8.96 11.44
C SER A 39 20.07 -8.87 12.35
N GLN A 40 19.86 -8.41 13.59
CA GLN A 40 20.92 -8.32 14.57
C GLN A 40 21.26 -9.74 15.01
N ASN A 41 22.39 -10.23 14.51
CA ASN A 41 23.12 -11.30 15.15
C ASN A 41 23.41 -10.86 16.59
N TYR A 42 22.74 -11.47 17.56
CA TYR A 42 23.05 -11.32 18.97
C TYR A 42 24.36 -12.08 19.26
N GLN A 43 25.49 -11.42 19.00
CA GLN A 43 26.74 -11.76 19.70
C GLN A 43 26.74 -11.02 21.04
N ALA A 44 26.76 -11.82 22.10
CA ALA A 44 26.85 -11.34 23.47
C ALA A 44 28.29 -10.89 23.76
N SER A 45 28.49 -9.58 23.92
CA SER A 45 29.70 -9.00 24.49
C SER A 45 29.28 -7.93 25.49
N GLY A 46 29.64 -8.13 26.76
CA GLY A 46 29.00 -7.48 27.90
C GLY A 46 29.39 -6.02 28.15
N LEU A 47 28.52 -5.33 28.90
CA LEU A 47 28.83 -4.64 30.15
C LEU A 47 27.49 -4.25 30.82
N GLY A 48 27.44 -4.36 32.15
CA GLY A 48 26.20 -4.48 32.92
C GLY A 48 25.25 -3.28 32.89
N SER A 49 23.97 -3.60 32.73
CA SER A 49 22.89 -3.07 33.56
C SER A 49 21.89 -4.21 33.73
N HIS A 50 21.37 -4.39 34.94
CA HIS A 50 20.39 -5.41 35.29
C HIS A 50 19.04 -5.08 34.63
N THR A 51 18.97 -5.21 33.31
CA THR A 51 17.70 -5.31 32.60
C THR A 51 17.26 -6.74 32.82
N GLU A 52 16.40 -6.97 33.81
CA GLU A 52 15.68 -8.24 33.93
C GLU A 52 15.18 -8.60 32.53
N ARG A 53 15.62 -9.75 32.01
CA ARG A 53 15.08 -10.28 30.76
C ARG A 53 13.63 -10.65 31.05
N ILE A 54 12.71 -9.70 30.84
CA ILE A 54 11.28 -9.90 30.95
C ILE A 54 10.94 -11.14 30.13
N THR A 55 10.58 -12.21 30.82
CA THR A 55 10.19 -13.45 30.16
C THR A 55 8.83 -13.25 29.51
N ILE A 56 8.50 -14.08 28.53
CA ILE A 56 7.19 -14.02 27.87
C ILE A 56 6.06 -14.11 28.91
N GLU A 57 6.25 -14.90 29.97
CA GLU A 57 5.27 -15.13 31.02
C GLU A 57 5.08 -13.95 31.97
N ASP A 58 6.06 -13.06 32.07
CA ASP A 58 5.97 -11.83 32.86
C ASP A 58 5.05 -10.78 32.20
N ARG A 59 4.74 -10.95 30.90
CA ARG A 59 3.83 -10.03 30.19
C ARG A 59 2.37 -10.27 30.58
N ARG A 60 1.59 -9.18 30.62
CA ARG A 60 0.14 -9.24 30.87
C ARG A 60 -0.55 -10.22 29.91
N LYS A 61 -1.40 -11.10 30.45
CA LYS A 61 -2.20 -12.06 29.67
C LYS A 61 -3.01 -11.36 28.58
N GLY A 62 -3.20 -12.04 27.45
CA GLY A 62 -3.87 -11.49 26.26
C GLY A 62 -2.87 -11.08 25.17
N TYR A 63 -3.22 -10.03 24.42
CA TYR A 63 -2.45 -9.60 23.24
C TYR A 63 -0.97 -9.25 23.52
N PRO A 64 -0.60 -8.61 24.65
CA PRO A 64 0.80 -8.30 24.95
C PRO A 64 1.70 -9.54 25.14
N ARG A 65 1.17 -10.60 25.77
CA ARG A 65 1.87 -11.88 25.95
C ARG A 65 1.93 -12.65 24.64
N PHE A 66 0.83 -12.67 23.87
CA PHE A 66 0.80 -13.31 22.56
C PHE A 66 1.80 -12.67 21.58
N SER A 67 1.86 -11.34 21.51
CA SER A 67 2.84 -10.66 20.64
C SER A 67 4.29 -10.93 21.07
N ALA A 68 4.56 -11.06 22.38
CA ALA A 68 5.84 -11.51 22.90
C ALA A 68 6.21 -12.91 22.42
N LEU A 69 5.26 -13.85 22.52
CA LEU A 69 5.44 -15.21 22.06
C LEU A 69 5.76 -15.26 20.56
N MET A 70 4.97 -14.54 19.76
CA MET A 70 5.19 -14.45 18.32
C MET A 70 6.56 -13.86 18.00
N ALA A 71 6.99 -12.81 18.71
CA ALA A 71 8.30 -12.20 18.55
C ALA A 71 9.46 -13.07 19.07
N GLY A 72 9.19 -14.10 19.87
CA GLY A 72 10.22 -14.95 20.47
C GLY A 72 10.96 -15.85 19.49
N HIS A 73 10.37 -16.18 18.34
CA HIS A 73 11.05 -17.01 17.33
C HIS A 73 10.55 -16.75 15.90
N SER A 74 11.46 -16.79 14.92
CA SER A 74 11.18 -16.51 13.50
C SER A 74 10.26 -17.53 12.83
N SER A 75 10.13 -18.74 13.38
CA SER A 75 9.19 -19.75 12.89
C SER A 75 7.74 -19.32 13.12
N PHE A 76 7.43 -18.67 14.25
CA PHE A 76 6.06 -18.26 14.58
C PHE A 76 5.58 -17.08 13.73
N GLN A 77 6.48 -16.38 13.04
CA GLN A 77 6.19 -15.27 12.13
C GLN A 77 5.57 -15.79 10.82
N ILE A 78 4.36 -16.34 10.90
CA ILE A 78 3.54 -16.77 9.77
C ILE A 78 2.45 -15.71 9.57
N TYR A 79 2.45 -15.09 8.40
CA TYR A 79 1.50 -14.04 8.05
C TYR A 79 0.73 -14.41 6.80
N ARG A 80 -0.55 -14.02 6.75
CA ARG A 80 -1.38 -14.20 5.56
C ARG A 80 -0.87 -13.29 4.44
N HIS A 81 -0.69 -13.83 3.23
CA HIS A 81 -0.50 -12.99 2.04
C HIS A 81 -1.86 -12.45 1.60
N PHE A 82 -1.95 -11.14 1.48
CA PHE A 82 -3.14 -10.47 0.94
C PHE A 82 -2.97 -10.23 -0.58
N LEU A 83 -2.60 -11.27 -1.34
CA LEU A 83 -2.26 -11.14 -2.76
C LEU A 83 -3.43 -10.58 -3.57
N ASP A 84 -4.61 -11.18 -3.46
CA ASP A 84 -5.81 -10.74 -4.18
C ASP A 84 -6.14 -9.26 -3.93
N LEU A 85 -6.13 -8.84 -2.66
CA LEU A 85 -6.35 -7.44 -2.30
C LEU A 85 -5.24 -6.51 -2.85
N ARG A 86 -3.98 -6.93 -2.79
CA ARG A 86 -2.86 -6.15 -3.35
C ARG A 86 -2.96 -6.02 -4.85
N THR A 87 -3.31 -7.09 -5.56
CA THR A 87 -3.55 -7.07 -7.00
C THR A 87 -4.69 -6.13 -7.35
N ARG A 88 -5.80 -6.17 -6.59
CA ARG A 88 -6.90 -5.22 -6.79
C ARG A 88 -6.45 -3.77 -6.63
N LEU A 89 -5.63 -3.47 -5.61
CA LEU A 89 -5.10 -2.12 -5.42
C LEU A 89 -4.16 -1.70 -6.56
N LEU A 90 -3.28 -2.59 -7.04
CA LEU A 90 -2.40 -2.33 -8.18
C LEU A 90 -3.21 -1.95 -9.43
N LEU A 91 -4.25 -2.72 -9.75
CA LEU A 91 -5.10 -2.47 -10.91
C LEU A 91 -5.83 -1.11 -10.80
N LEU A 92 -6.31 -0.76 -9.61
CA LEU A 92 -6.95 0.54 -9.38
C LEU A 92 -5.97 1.71 -9.54
N THR A 93 -4.75 1.58 -9.04
CA THR A 93 -3.73 2.62 -9.20
C THR A 93 -3.27 2.74 -10.66
N GLN A 94 -3.22 1.64 -11.41
CA GLN A 94 -2.95 1.68 -12.85
C GLN A 94 -4.02 2.48 -13.61
N ASP A 95 -5.29 2.23 -13.32
CA ASP A 95 -6.42 2.96 -13.91
C ASP A 95 -6.33 4.46 -13.59
N GLU A 96 -6.04 4.82 -12.33
CA GLU A 96 -5.83 6.21 -11.91
C GLU A 96 -4.65 6.88 -12.66
N ILE A 97 -3.55 6.16 -12.89
CA ILE A 97 -2.41 6.69 -13.65
C ILE A 97 -2.82 6.96 -15.10
N VAL A 98 -3.56 6.05 -15.74
CA VAL A 98 -4.04 6.23 -17.12
C VAL A 98 -4.96 7.45 -17.22
N GLU A 99 -5.90 7.62 -16.29
CA GLU A 99 -6.77 8.81 -16.27
C GLU A 99 -5.97 10.11 -16.12
N LEU A 100 -4.93 10.12 -15.28
CA LEU A 100 -4.06 11.29 -15.10
C LEU A 100 -3.18 11.57 -16.32
N GLU A 101 -2.70 10.53 -17.00
CA GLU A 101 -1.97 10.65 -18.27
C GLU A 101 -2.85 11.26 -19.36
N GLU A 102 -4.08 10.77 -19.53
CA GLU A 102 -5.04 11.32 -20.51
C GLU A 102 -5.37 12.79 -20.22
N GLN A 103 -5.54 13.14 -18.94
CA GLN A 103 -5.74 14.54 -18.52
C GLN A 103 -4.54 15.41 -18.86
N LEU A 104 -3.32 14.94 -18.59
CA LEU A 104 -2.09 15.67 -18.90
C LEU A 104 -1.94 15.88 -20.41
N ASP A 105 -2.18 14.83 -21.19
CA ASP A 105 -2.19 14.86 -22.66
C ASP A 105 -3.17 15.91 -23.20
N HIS A 106 -4.35 16.02 -22.58
CA HIS A 106 -5.35 17.01 -22.97
C HIS A 106 -4.87 18.44 -22.67
N ILE A 107 -4.28 18.67 -21.50
CA ILE A 107 -3.70 19.96 -21.12
C ILE A 107 -2.58 20.35 -22.09
N ASP A 108 -1.73 19.40 -22.47
CA ASP A 108 -0.62 19.62 -23.40
C ASP A 108 -1.11 19.96 -24.81
N LYS A 109 -2.16 19.30 -25.29
CA LYS A 109 -2.77 19.56 -26.61
C LYS A 109 -3.51 20.90 -26.68
N THR A 110 -4.03 21.39 -25.55
CA THR A 110 -4.78 22.66 -25.48
C THR A 110 -3.89 23.87 -25.19
N GLU A 111 -2.62 23.64 -24.82
CA GLU A 111 -1.66 24.69 -24.53
C GLU A 111 -1.34 25.52 -25.78
N LYS A 112 -1.51 26.84 -25.67
CA LYS A 112 -1.31 27.78 -26.79
C LYS A 112 0.12 28.29 -26.86
N SER A 113 0.82 28.31 -25.72
CA SER A 113 2.17 28.84 -25.61
C SER A 113 3.19 27.71 -25.75
N PRO A 114 3.91 27.59 -26.88
CA PRO A 114 4.94 26.56 -27.03
C PRO A 114 6.08 26.74 -26.02
N LEU A 115 6.27 27.95 -25.47
CA LEU A 115 7.27 28.21 -24.44
C LEU A 115 6.95 27.47 -23.13
N PHE A 116 5.67 27.33 -22.78
CA PHE A 116 5.26 26.61 -21.55
C PHE A 116 5.47 25.09 -21.69
N LEU A 117 5.35 24.57 -22.91
CA LEU A 117 5.69 23.17 -23.22
C LEU A 117 7.22 22.92 -23.21
N ALA A 118 8.00 23.91 -23.63
CA ALA A 118 9.45 23.78 -23.79
C ALA A 118 10.25 23.97 -22.48
N SER A 119 9.75 24.78 -21.55
CA SER A 119 10.46 25.12 -20.32
C SER A 119 9.55 25.05 -19.10
N ARG A 120 9.82 24.07 -18.22
CA ARG A 120 9.14 23.95 -16.93
C ARG A 120 9.31 25.18 -16.02
N ARG A 121 10.42 25.92 -16.16
CA ARG A 121 10.65 27.15 -15.36
C ARG A 121 9.72 28.28 -15.78
N ASP A 122 9.36 28.31 -17.05
CA ASP A 122 8.52 29.33 -17.65
C ASP A 122 7.06 28.88 -17.75
N ASP A 123 6.78 27.61 -17.46
CA ASP A 123 5.43 27.03 -17.41
C ASP A 123 4.60 27.65 -16.28
N ARG A 124 3.51 28.30 -16.68
CA ARG A 124 2.54 28.94 -15.77
C ARG A 124 1.23 28.16 -15.68
N ASN A 125 1.15 26.99 -16.31
CA ASN A 125 -0.04 26.18 -16.31
C ASN A 125 -0.20 25.46 -14.96
N SER A 126 -1.05 26.03 -14.09
CA SER A 126 -1.32 25.47 -12.76
C SER A 126 -1.89 24.06 -12.84
N ASP A 127 -2.73 23.79 -13.84
CA ASP A 127 -3.45 22.53 -13.97
C ASP A 127 -2.47 21.41 -14.31
N ARG A 128 -1.53 21.67 -15.24
CA ARG A 128 -0.43 20.76 -15.57
C ARG A 128 0.40 20.42 -14.33
N SER A 129 0.75 21.42 -13.52
CA SER A 129 1.50 21.21 -12.28
C SER A 129 0.73 20.35 -11.27
N VAL A 130 -0.58 20.56 -11.13
CA VAL A 130 -1.43 19.76 -10.24
C VAL A 130 -1.51 18.31 -10.69
N VAL A 131 -1.80 18.06 -11.98
CA VAL A 131 -1.87 16.71 -12.55
C VAL A 131 -0.52 16.00 -12.43
N THR A 132 0.57 16.68 -12.77
CA THR A 132 1.93 16.12 -12.63
C THR A 132 2.26 15.74 -11.18
N THR A 133 1.83 16.55 -10.20
CA THR A 133 2.03 16.24 -8.79
C THR A 133 1.22 15.02 -8.35
N LYS A 134 -0.03 14.89 -8.80
CA LYS A 134 -0.85 13.71 -8.55
C LYS A 134 -0.22 12.47 -9.18
N LEU A 135 0.21 12.55 -10.43
CA LEU A 135 0.85 11.47 -11.17
C LEU A 135 2.13 10.97 -10.48
N ARG A 136 2.96 11.89 -9.97
CA ARG A 136 4.11 11.54 -9.13
C ARG A 136 3.72 10.77 -7.87
N SER A 137 2.64 11.17 -7.20
CA SER A 137 2.16 10.47 -6.00
C SER A 137 1.59 9.09 -6.35
N ALA A 138 0.82 8.99 -7.43
CA ALA A 138 0.22 7.73 -7.89
C ALA A 138 1.28 6.72 -8.33
N LEU A 139 2.28 7.15 -9.10
CA LEU A 139 3.42 6.31 -9.48
C LEU A 139 4.21 5.83 -8.27
N SER A 140 4.50 6.71 -7.31
CA SER A 140 5.18 6.32 -6.07
C SER A 140 4.38 5.26 -5.29
N ALA A 141 3.06 5.42 -5.21
CA ALA A 141 2.18 4.45 -4.53
C ALA A 141 2.14 3.11 -5.28
N TYR A 142 2.10 3.15 -6.61
CA TYR A 142 2.16 1.96 -7.46
C TYR A 142 3.46 1.18 -7.25
N ASP A 143 4.60 1.87 -7.27
CA ASP A 143 5.92 1.27 -7.06
C ASP A 143 6.02 0.62 -5.68
N GLU A 144 5.54 1.29 -4.63
CA GLU A 144 5.51 0.74 -3.27
C GLU A 144 4.65 -0.54 -3.17
N LEU A 145 3.48 -0.55 -3.81
CA LEU A 145 2.60 -1.72 -3.87
C LEU A 145 3.25 -2.87 -4.63
N LEU A 146 3.90 -2.59 -5.75
CA LEU A 146 4.56 -3.58 -6.59
C LEU A 146 5.75 -4.22 -5.85
N ASP A 147 6.62 -3.38 -5.28
CA ASP A 147 7.76 -3.80 -4.47
C ASP A 147 7.30 -4.63 -3.26
N GLY A 148 6.29 -4.14 -2.54
CA GLY A 148 5.73 -4.83 -1.39
C GLY A 148 5.20 -6.21 -1.77
N THR A 149 4.56 -6.33 -2.93
CA THR A 149 4.00 -7.59 -3.46
C THR A 149 5.09 -8.55 -3.89
N GLN A 150 6.08 -8.08 -4.65
CA GLN A 150 7.21 -8.90 -5.08
C GLN A 150 8.02 -9.42 -3.89
N ARG A 151 8.27 -8.57 -2.87
CA ARG A 151 8.92 -9.00 -1.63
C ARG A 151 8.08 -10.04 -0.90
N SER A 152 6.75 -9.85 -0.85
CA SER A 152 5.84 -10.79 -0.21
C SER A 152 5.89 -12.18 -0.87
N LEU A 153 5.95 -12.24 -2.20
CA LEU A 153 6.04 -13.49 -2.97
C LEU A 153 7.36 -14.23 -2.80
N LYS A 154 8.44 -13.53 -2.42
CA LYS A 154 9.75 -14.16 -2.15
C LYS A 154 9.77 -14.94 -0.84
N TYR A 155 8.85 -14.69 0.08
CA TYR A 155 8.77 -15.44 1.33
C TYR A 155 8.12 -16.81 1.09
N GLU A 156 8.52 -17.81 1.90
CA GLU A 156 7.85 -19.11 1.93
C GLU A 156 6.35 -18.94 2.10
N SER A 157 5.56 -19.70 1.33
CA SER A 157 4.12 -19.73 1.49
C SER A 157 3.77 -20.05 2.95
N PRO A 158 2.77 -19.39 3.55
CA PRO A 158 2.39 -19.64 4.95
C PRO A 158 2.00 -21.09 5.13
N HIS A 159 1.41 -21.70 4.10
CA HIS A 159 1.05 -23.11 4.06
C HIS A 159 2.29 -24.01 4.26
N ASP A 160 3.37 -23.76 3.53
CA ASP A 160 4.60 -24.57 3.61
C ASP A 160 5.29 -24.39 4.96
N LYS A 161 5.27 -23.16 5.49
CA LYS A 161 5.80 -22.85 6.80
C LYS A 161 4.99 -23.52 7.93
N ILE A 162 3.66 -23.58 7.78
CA ILE A 162 2.75 -24.28 8.70
C ILE A 162 3.04 -25.78 8.71
N LEU A 163 3.18 -26.41 7.53
CA LEU A 163 3.50 -27.84 7.42
C LEU A 163 4.83 -28.19 8.11
N ARG A 164 5.84 -27.31 7.99
CA ARG A 164 7.14 -27.49 8.66
C ARG A 164 7.06 -27.40 10.18
N ILE A 165 6.20 -26.53 10.71
CA ILE A 165 6.12 -26.23 12.16
C ILE A 165 5.15 -27.16 12.89
N PHE A 166 4.17 -27.74 12.18
CA PHE A 166 3.13 -28.60 12.76
C PHE A 166 3.69 -29.73 13.66
N PRO A 167 4.73 -30.49 13.26
CA PRO A 167 5.32 -31.52 14.12
C PRO A 167 5.91 -30.94 15.40
N THR A 168 6.55 -29.76 15.32
CA THR A 168 7.18 -29.08 16.47
C THR A 168 6.15 -28.58 17.48
N ILE A 169 5.02 -28.03 17.02
CA ILE A 169 3.94 -27.57 17.90
C ILE A 169 3.25 -28.76 18.58
N HIS A 170 3.01 -29.86 17.86
CA HIS A 170 2.42 -31.06 18.45
C HIS A 170 3.29 -31.62 19.59
N THR A 171 4.61 -31.66 19.41
CA THR A 171 5.58 -32.08 20.43
C THR A 171 5.58 -31.12 21.63
N PHE A 172 5.57 -29.80 21.39
CA PHE A 172 5.52 -28.80 22.46
C PHE A 172 4.23 -28.86 23.28
N LYS A 173 3.09 -29.07 22.61
CA LYS A 173 1.79 -29.27 23.26
C LYS A 173 1.75 -30.56 24.08
N SER A 174 2.42 -31.61 23.62
CA SER A 174 2.56 -32.89 24.33
C SER A 174 3.47 -32.80 25.55
N SER A 175 4.49 -31.92 25.56
CA SER A 175 5.34 -31.68 26.72
C SER A 175 4.71 -30.77 27.80
N LEU A 176 3.65 -30.05 27.45
CA LEU A 176 2.91 -29.17 28.37
C LEU A 176 1.77 -29.88 29.12
N VAL A 177 1.43 -31.11 28.72
CA VAL A 177 0.45 -31.94 29.44
C VAL A 177 1.25 -32.91 30.33
N PRO A 178 1.22 -32.77 31.67
CA PRO A 178 1.88 -33.71 32.55
C PRO A 178 1.22 -35.08 32.38
N ARG A 179 2.03 -36.12 32.15
CA ARG A 179 1.57 -37.52 32.26
C ARG A 179 1.06 -37.70 33.69
N ARG A 180 -0.25 -37.91 33.83
CA ARG A 180 -0.85 -38.43 35.06
C ARG A 180 -0.53 -39.90 35.21
#